data_AF-A0A1M5XRK0-F1
#
_entry.id   AF-A0A1M5XRK0-F1
#
_cell.length_a   1.000
_cell.length_b   1.000
_cell.length_c   1.000
_cell.angle_alpha   90.00
_cell.angle_beta   90.00
_cell.angle_gamma   90.00
#
_symmetry.space_group_name_H-M   'P 1'
#
loop_
_entity.id
_entity.type
_entity.pdbx_description
1 polymer ?
#
loop_
_entity_poly.entity_id
_entity_poly.type
_entity_poly.pdbx_seq_one_letter_code
_entity_poly.pdbx_strand_id
1 'polypeptide(L)' 'MTRPSPKAIHAMADVAGVPVSAEVATRIANSIGPAFEGFAAVAGTLPFDLEPATFLVVQAAARSKKA' A
#
# COMPACT_ATOMS: atom_id res chain seq x y z
N MET A 1 7.99 0.80 -5.21
CA MET A 1 8.50 1.01 -3.83
C MET A 1 9.90 0.43 -3.73
N THR A 2 10.73 0.87 -2.77
CA THR A 2 12.07 0.30 -2.59
C THR A 2 12.04 -0.88 -1.61
N ARG A 3 12.95 -1.85 -1.81
CA ARG A 3 13.18 -2.98 -0.91
C ARG A 3 13.31 -2.51 0.55
N PRO A 4 12.51 -3.05 1.50
CA PRO A 4 12.61 -2.67 2.91
C PRO A 4 13.88 -3.22 3.55
N SER A 5 14.49 -2.43 4.45
CA SER A 5 15.67 -2.83 5.22
C SER A 5 15.30 -3.65 6.46
N PRO A 6 16.20 -4.47 7.02
CA PRO A 6 15.94 -5.20 8.27
C PRO A 6 15.52 -4.28 9.42
N LYS A 7 16.09 -3.06 9.51
CA LYS A 7 15.71 -2.04 10.49
C LYS A 7 14.26 -1.60 10.32
N ALA A 8 13.81 -1.38 9.07
CA ALA A 8 12.44 -0.99 8.79
C ALA A 8 11.46 -2.11 9.15
N ILE A 9 11.83 -3.37 8.89
CA ILE A 9 11.02 -4.53 9.27
C ILE A 9 10.87 -4.65 10.78
N HIS A 10 11.97 -4.49 11.53
CA HIS A 10 11.92 -4.51 12.99
C HIS A 10 10.98 -3.43 13.55
N ALA A 11 11.11 -2.19 13.05
CA ALA A 11 10.24 -1.10 13.47
C ALA A 11 8.76 -1.39 13.19
N MET A 12 8.42 -2.05 12.07
CA MET A 12 7.04 -2.43 11.78
C MET A 12 6.55 -3.60 12.63
N ALA A 13 7.41 -4.55 12.95
CA ALA A 13 7.09 -5.64 13.89
C ALA A 13 6.79 -5.09 15.29
N ASP A 14 7.57 -4.12 15.76
CA ASP A 14 7.35 -3.45 17.05
C ASP A 14 5.98 -2.75 17.10
N VAL A 15 5.62 -2.02 16.04
CA VAL A 15 4.29 -1.38 15.91
C VAL A 15 3.16 -2.41 15.89
N ALA A 16 3.38 -3.56 15.24
CA ALA A 16 2.41 -4.64 15.19
C ALA A 16 2.36 -5.49 16.48
N GLY A 17 3.24 -5.24 17.45
CA GLY A 17 3.35 -6.04 18.67
C GLY A 17 3.84 -7.47 18.41
N VAL A 18 4.53 -7.71 17.29
CA VAL A 18 5.05 -9.03 16.92
C VAL A 18 6.55 -9.06 17.22
N PRO A 19 7.01 -9.90 18.18
CA PRO A 19 8.43 -9.98 18.49
C PRO A 19 9.18 -10.64 17.33
N VAL A 20 10.16 -9.92 16.78
CA VAL A 20 10.99 -10.38 15.67
C VAL A 20 12.47 -10.18 16.04
N SER A 21 13.26 -11.24 15.95
CA SER A 21 14.72 -11.13 16.14
C SER A 21 15.40 -10.47 14.94
N ALA A 22 16.61 -9.94 15.12
CA ALA A 22 17.39 -9.34 14.04
C ALA A 22 17.66 -10.30 12.87
N GLU A 23 17.86 -11.59 13.16
CA GLU A 23 18.02 -12.64 12.16
C GLU A 23 16.74 -12.83 11.34
N VAL A 24 15.58 -12.90 12.01
CA VAL A 24 14.29 -13.04 11.34
C VAL A 24 13.98 -11.81 10.50
N ALA A 25 14.23 -10.59 11.01
CA ALA A 25 14.07 -9.36 10.25
C ALA A 25 14.94 -9.35 8.98
N THR A 26 16.18 -9.84 9.08
CA THR A 26 17.09 -9.98 7.93
C THR A 26 16.55 -10.97 6.90
N ARG A 27 16.03 -12.11 7.36
CA ARG A 27 15.42 -13.11 6.47
C ARG A 27 14.19 -12.54 5.76
N ILE A 28 13.31 -11.83 6.47
CA ILE A 28 12.12 -11.21 5.86
C ILE A 28 12.56 -10.17 4.81
N ALA A 29 13.57 -9.33 5.10
CA ALA A 29 14.05 -8.33 4.14
C ALA A 29 14.59 -8.98 2.85
N ASN A 30 15.33 -10.08 2.97
CA ASN A 30 15.83 -10.84 1.83
C ASN A 30 14.69 -11.51 1.04
N SER A 31 13.69 -12.06 1.72
CA SER A 31 12.57 -12.77 1.08
C SER A 31 11.57 -11.84 0.42
N ILE A 32 11.28 -10.68 1.00
CA ILE A 32 10.24 -9.76 0.50
C ILE A 32 10.77 -8.75 -0.51
N GLY A 33 12.10 -8.54 -0.58
CA GLY A 33 12.73 -7.62 -1.52
C GLY A 33 12.30 -7.81 -2.98
N PRO A 34 12.32 -9.04 -3.53
CA PRO A 34 11.84 -9.28 -4.90
C PRO A 34 10.38 -8.91 -5.13
N ALA A 35 9.52 -9.09 -4.11
CA ALA A 35 8.11 -8.72 -4.20
C ALA A 35 7.94 -7.19 -4.27
N PHE A 36 8.73 -6.43 -3.51
CA PHE A 36 8.69 -4.95 -3.54
C PHE A 36 9.26 -4.35 -4.83
N GLU A 37 10.24 -5.02 -5.45
CA GLU A 37 10.81 -4.62 -6.73
C GLU A 37 9.82 -4.82 -7.89
N GLY A 38 9.04 -5.91 -7.85
CA GLY A 38 7.95 -6.15 -8.80
C GLY A 38 6.66 -5.40 -8.46
N PHE A 39 6.54 -4.81 -7.27
CA PHE A 39 5.36 -4.08 -6.86
C PHE A 39 5.33 -2.69 -7.51
N ALA A 40 4.69 -2.62 -8.67
CA ALA A 40 4.20 -1.37 -9.23
C ALA A 40 3.00 -0.92 -8.38
N ALA A 41 3.15 0.20 -7.67
CA ALA A 41 2.00 0.83 -7.06
C ALA A 41 0.99 1.12 -8.19
N VAL A 42 -0.26 0.73 -7.98
CA VAL A 42 -1.37 1.00 -8.89
C VAL A 42 -1.74 2.50 -8.77
N ALA A 43 -0.80 3.36 -9.10
CA ALA A 43 -0.99 4.79 -9.20
C ALA A 43 -1.58 5.10 -10.58
N GLY A 44 -2.65 5.88 -10.61
CA GLY A 44 -3.30 6.31 -11.85
C GLY A 44 -4.20 5.29 -12.55
N THR A 45 -4.43 4.08 -12.01
CA THR A 45 -5.45 3.15 -12.59
C THR A 45 -6.73 3.06 -11.78
N LEU A 46 -6.75 3.62 -10.57
CA LEU A 46 -7.99 3.80 -9.83
C LEU A 46 -8.65 5.07 -10.38
N PRO A 47 -9.92 5.02 -10.83
CA PRO A 47 -10.61 6.20 -11.38
C PRO A 47 -10.58 7.44 -10.46
N PHE A 48 -10.49 7.19 -9.15
CA PHE A 48 -10.41 8.20 -8.10
C PHE A 48 -9.07 8.95 -8.01
N ASP A 49 -7.98 8.34 -8.49
CA ASP A 49 -6.63 8.89 -8.36
C ASP A 49 -6.36 9.97 -9.42
N LEU A 50 -7.02 9.88 -10.58
CA LEU A 50 -6.86 10.84 -11.68
C LEU A 50 -7.88 11.98 -11.66
N GLU A 51 -9.12 11.74 -11.23
CA GLU A 51 -10.17 12.77 -11.22
C GLU A 51 -11.13 12.66 -10.01
N PRO A 52 -10.68 13.02 -8.80
CA PRO A 52 -11.52 12.94 -7.60
C PRO A 52 -12.79 13.81 -7.66
N ALA A 53 -12.77 14.91 -8.43
CA ALA A 53 -13.94 15.76 -8.64
C ALA A 53 -15.04 15.07 -9.48
N THR A 54 -14.65 14.29 -10.50
CA THR A 54 -15.58 13.59 -11.40
C THR A 54 -16.39 12.54 -10.63
N PHE A 55 -15.82 11.90 -9.60
CA PHE A 55 -16.56 10.96 -8.76
C PHE A 55 -17.76 11.61 -8.04
N LEU A 56 -17.56 12.79 -7.44
CA LEU A 56 -18.64 13.50 -6.75
C LEU A 56 -19.77 13.90 -7.71
N VAL A 57 -19.40 14.31 -8.94
CA VAL A 57 -20.37 14.67 -9.99
C VAL A 57 -21.18 13.45 -10.44
N VAL A 58 -20.54 12.30 -10.70
CA VAL A 58 -21.25 11.06 -11.07
C VAL A 58 -22.19 10.60 -9.95
N GLN A 59 -21.73 10.65 -8.69
CA GLN A 59 -22.57 10.29 -7.53
C GLN A 59 -23.77 11.21 -7.38
N ALA A 60 -23.61 12.53 -7.56
CA ALA A 60 -24.70 13.49 -7.51
C ALA A 60 -25.73 13.24 -8.63
N ALA A 61 -25.26 12.99 -9.85
CA ALA A 61 -26.13 12.69 -10.99
C ALA A 61 -26.90 11.36 -10.83
N ALA A 62 -26.26 10.32 -10.29
CA ALA A 62 -26.90 9.04 -10.02
C ALA A 62 -28.00 9.15 -8.94
N ARG A 63 -27.80 9.99 -7.92
CA ARG A 63 -28.82 10.29 -6.90
C ARG A 63 -30.02 11.06 -7.49
N SER A 64 -29.78 12.05 -8.35
CA SER A 64 -30.85 12.83 -8.97
C SER A 64 -31.74 12.00 -9.91
N LYS A 65 -31.20 10.95 -10.55
CA LYS A 65 -31.99 10.06 -11.42
C LYS A 65 -32.85 9.03 -10.66
N LYS A 66 -32.66 8.89 -9.35
CA LYS A 66 -33.45 8.01 -8.48
C LYS A 66 -34.54 8.76 -7.68
N ALA A 67 -34.75 10.04 -7.97
CA ALA A 67 -35.82 10.86 -7.40
C ALA A 67 -36.95 11.08 -8.41
#